data_AF-A0AAD3ZW22-F1
#
_entry.id   AF-A0AAD3ZW22-F1
#
_cell.length_a   1.000
_cell.length_b   1.000
_cell.length_c   1.000
_cell.angle_alpha   90.00
_cell.angle_beta   90.00
_cell.angle_gamma   90.00
#
_symmetry.space_group_name_H-M   'P 1'
#
loop_
_entity.id
_entity.type
_entity.pdbx_description
1 polymer ?
#
loop_
_entity_poly.entity_id
_entity_poly.type
_entity_poly.pdbx_seq_one_letter_code
_entity_poly.pdbx_strand_id
1 'polypeptide(L)'
;MKKTLLFTFLATMIACGGDSNPDNTPQNPPSDDSPQDLAIKISDLSNGYYGKMHTDNGDEVSIKANDILPMQSQFIDELKQYIPQDSVDKYQQYLEDFANYDLKTETEKVLFQNALLNAMLDETDQKTQLRYQPSVRLFQHHTHLLFPISRIDDFPVLTDFLFTRSILEHLPLYIPDTEDDYIQTCRENNVPIPPDWGSGDWNYMGDAEVDFLRNELTEIWAYSDPNVAGTCIALPRKESGVVSLLGIICQSSTTGKACFWDNLSKENGLRITGGDDLTFAIEDIHNGDILAENCTECHRGSNVFLIHPGTNLDISDQYTLEPAVRYTPVSQQEQWQNPPAHTELGTGTCASCHEIADLSYGYCTLVLTNAANITMPNLENPAGWNNSHDIYGQHLAQIIEDCRTP
;
A
#
# COMPACT_ATOMS: atom_id res chain seq x y z
N MET A 1 -60.09 24.95 -3.73
CA MET A 1 -59.56 25.42 -2.43
C MET A 1 -58.08 25.74 -2.65
N LYS A 2 -57.70 26.97 -3.03
CA LYS A 2 -57.08 28.04 -2.19
C LYS A 2 -56.05 27.47 -1.20
N LYS A 3 -54.75 27.81 -1.24
CA LYS A 3 -54.02 29.11 -1.23
C LYS A 3 -52.67 28.92 -1.97
N THR A 4 -52.06 29.80 -2.78
CA THR A 4 -51.78 31.26 -2.82
C THR A 4 -50.73 31.76 -1.83
N LEU A 5 -49.56 32.17 -2.36
CA LEU A 5 -48.65 33.29 -2.00
C LEU A 5 -47.47 33.16 -2.99
N LEU A 6 -47.23 33.97 -4.03
CA LEU A 6 -47.23 35.42 -4.30
C LEU A 6 -46.20 36.21 -3.49
N PHE A 7 -45.06 36.51 -4.11
CA PHE A 7 -44.34 37.76 -3.93
C PHE A 7 -43.85 38.26 -5.30
N THR A 8 -44.17 39.52 -5.57
CA THR A 8 -43.87 40.32 -6.76
C THR A 8 -43.09 41.55 -6.30
N PHE A 9 -42.49 42.26 -7.26
CA PHE A 9 -41.87 43.61 -7.27
C PHE A 9 -40.33 43.57 -7.38
N LEU A 10 -39.66 44.32 -8.27
CA LEU A 10 -40.08 45.35 -9.21
C LEU A 10 -38.97 45.56 -10.25
N ALA A 11 -39.35 45.77 -11.51
CA ALA A 11 -38.47 46.29 -12.55
C ALA A 11 -38.46 47.83 -12.53
N THR A 12 -37.29 48.43 -12.77
CA THR A 12 -37.16 49.82 -13.23
C THR A 12 -36.26 49.85 -14.46
N MET A 13 -36.88 50.15 -15.60
CA MET A 13 -36.27 50.63 -16.84
C MET A 13 -36.35 52.16 -16.85
N ILE A 14 -35.33 52.83 -17.42
CA ILE A 14 -35.27 54.16 -18.09
C ILE A 14 -33.77 54.37 -18.38
N ALA A 15 -33.26 54.89 -19.51
CA ALA A 15 -33.70 55.01 -20.89
C ALA A 15 -32.45 55.36 -21.72
N CYS A 16 -32.52 55.06 -23.01
CA CYS A 16 -31.82 55.56 -24.19
C CYS A 16 -30.70 56.62 -24.07
N GLY A 17 -29.60 56.34 -24.79
CA GLY A 17 -28.66 57.32 -25.33
C GLY A 17 -27.74 56.61 -26.33
N GLY A 18 -28.10 56.59 -27.61
CA GLY A 18 -27.28 56.03 -28.67
C GLY A 18 -26.30 57.06 -29.21
N ASP A 19 -25.08 56.62 -29.50
CA ASP A 19 -24.26 57.16 -30.57
C ASP A 19 -23.52 55.99 -31.24
N SER A 20 -23.69 55.94 -32.56
CA SER A 20 -23.21 54.90 -33.46
C SER A 20 -21.80 55.23 -33.95
N ASN A 21 -20.85 54.30 -33.80
CA ASN A 21 -19.70 54.22 -34.70
C ASN A 21 -19.27 52.74 -34.86
N PRO A 22 -19.06 52.22 -36.08
CA PRO A 22 -18.75 50.81 -36.29
C PRO A 22 -17.25 50.61 -36.45
N ASP A 23 -16.61 50.04 -35.43
CA ASP A 23 -15.32 49.35 -35.59
C ASP A 23 -15.24 48.24 -34.54
N ASN A 24 -15.94 47.13 -34.80
CA ASN A 24 -15.82 45.89 -34.03
C ASN A 24 -14.94 44.92 -34.81
N THR A 25 -13.63 45.12 -34.72
CA THR A 25 -12.71 43.98 -34.76
C THR A 25 -12.72 43.40 -33.34
N PRO A 26 -12.99 42.10 -33.12
CA PRO A 26 -12.84 41.51 -31.79
C PRO A 26 -11.34 41.54 -31.46
N GLN A 27 -10.89 42.55 -30.72
CA GLN A 27 -9.65 42.45 -30.00
C GLN A 27 -9.88 41.44 -28.89
N ASN A 28 -9.27 40.26 -29.03
CA ASN A 28 -9.09 39.35 -27.91
C ASN A 28 -8.47 40.14 -26.75
N PRO A 29 -8.91 39.93 -25.49
CA PRO A 29 -8.24 40.52 -24.36
C PRO A 29 -6.77 40.08 -24.38
N PRO A 30 -5.81 40.91 -23.90
CA PRO A 30 -4.44 40.46 -23.72
C PRO A 30 -4.45 39.20 -22.84
N SER A 31 -3.77 38.14 -23.26
CA SER A 31 -3.47 37.03 -22.35
C SER A 31 -2.62 37.60 -21.22
N ASP A 32 -3.16 37.57 -20.03
CA ASP A 32 -2.43 37.87 -18.81
C ASP A 32 -1.58 36.63 -18.49
N ASP A 33 -0.43 36.49 -19.18
CA ASP A 33 0.57 35.43 -18.96
C ASP A 33 1.39 35.66 -17.69
N SER A 34 0.74 36.12 -16.62
CA SER A 34 1.33 36.13 -15.28
C SER A 34 1.02 34.78 -14.64
N PRO A 35 2.01 34.07 -14.03
CA PRO A 35 1.75 32.79 -13.39
C PRO A 35 0.64 32.97 -12.35
N GLN A 36 -0.50 32.31 -12.54
CA GLN A 36 -1.48 32.21 -11.47
C GLN A 36 -0.83 31.40 -10.36
N ASP A 37 -0.59 32.01 -9.19
CA ASP A 37 -0.17 31.27 -8.01
C ASP A 37 -1.26 30.26 -7.69
N LEU A 38 -1.00 28.98 -7.99
CA LEU A 38 -1.90 27.89 -7.66
C LEU A 38 -1.99 27.77 -6.15
N ALA A 39 -3.19 27.43 -5.66
CA ALA A 39 -3.44 27.24 -4.23
C ALA A 39 -2.69 26.02 -3.65
N ILE A 40 -2.28 25.08 -4.50
CA ILE A 40 -1.58 23.85 -4.14
C ILE A 40 -0.44 23.65 -5.15
N LYS A 41 0.78 23.43 -4.67
CA LYS A 41 1.96 23.16 -5.49
C LYS A 41 2.41 21.72 -5.30
N ILE A 42 2.95 21.10 -6.35
CA ILE A 42 3.52 19.75 -6.25
C ILE A 42 4.66 19.71 -5.24
N SER A 43 5.48 20.75 -5.17
CA SER A 43 6.61 20.89 -4.25
C SER A 43 6.22 20.95 -2.76
N ASP A 44 4.97 21.25 -2.46
CA ASP A 44 4.44 21.41 -1.09
C ASP A 44 3.60 20.19 -0.66
N LEU A 45 3.54 19.13 -1.48
CA LEU A 45 2.77 17.93 -1.17
C LEU A 45 3.57 16.98 -0.28
N SER A 46 2.93 16.49 0.77
CA SER A 46 3.44 15.43 1.63
C SER A 46 2.40 14.31 1.77
N ASN A 47 2.88 13.08 1.94
CA ASN A 47 2.04 11.94 2.23
C ASN A 47 1.60 12.04 3.70
N GLY A 48 0.30 12.08 3.93
CA GLY A 48 -0.26 11.80 5.25
C GLY A 48 -0.85 10.40 5.28
N TYR A 49 -1.01 9.87 6.49
CA TYR A 49 -1.64 8.57 6.74
C TYR A 49 -2.73 8.21 5.73
N TYR A 50 -2.62 7.02 5.12
CA TYR A 50 -3.58 6.44 4.18
C TYR A 50 -3.65 7.10 2.79
N GLY A 51 -2.52 7.53 2.21
CA GLY A 51 -2.48 8.05 0.84
C GLY A 51 -3.20 9.39 0.68
N LYS A 52 -3.28 10.18 1.74
CA LYS A 52 -3.90 11.52 1.73
C LYS A 52 -2.85 12.58 1.45
N MET A 53 -3.16 13.51 0.56
CA MET A 53 -2.29 14.68 0.33
C MET A 53 -2.46 15.73 1.41
N HIS A 54 -1.34 16.21 1.94
CA HIS A 54 -1.29 17.37 2.82
C HIS A 54 -0.36 18.42 2.24
N THR A 55 -0.67 19.69 2.47
CA THR A 55 0.26 20.80 2.19
C THR A 55 1.38 20.84 3.23
N ASP A 56 2.43 21.62 2.98
CA ASP A 56 3.50 21.92 3.95
C ASP A 56 3.00 22.43 5.31
N ASN A 57 1.80 23.03 5.36
CA ASN A 57 1.18 23.51 6.60
C ASN A 57 0.41 22.40 7.36
N GLY A 58 0.34 21.19 6.81
CA GLY A 58 -0.40 20.05 7.37
C GLY A 58 -1.89 20.04 7.06
N ASP A 59 -2.38 20.91 6.17
CA ASP A 59 -3.77 20.92 5.74
C ASP A 59 -4.03 19.79 4.71
N GLU A 60 -5.00 18.92 4.97
CA GLU A 60 -5.46 17.89 4.03
C GLU A 60 -6.06 18.55 2.77
N VAL A 61 -5.63 18.09 1.60
CA VAL A 61 -6.05 18.64 0.30
C VAL A 61 -6.46 17.54 -0.68
N SER A 62 -7.31 17.91 -1.63
CA SER A 62 -7.72 17.07 -2.75
C SER A 62 -7.50 17.82 -4.07
N ILE A 63 -6.82 17.20 -5.03
CA ILE A 63 -6.63 17.75 -6.38
C ILE A 63 -7.75 17.28 -7.30
N LYS A 64 -8.21 18.14 -8.22
CA LYS A 64 -9.20 17.77 -9.25
C LYS A 64 -8.53 17.67 -10.61
N ALA A 65 -9.18 16.99 -11.56
CA ALA A 65 -8.65 16.79 -12.91
C ALA A 65 -8.21 18.10 -13.60
N ASN A 66 -8.99 19.18 -13.41
CA ASN A 66 -8.69 20.49 -14.01
C ASN A 66 -7.47 21.20 -13.37
N ASP A 67 -7.03 20.75 -12.20
CA ASP A 67 -5.90 21.34 -11.48
C ASP A 67 -4.56 20.69 -11.89
N ILE A 68 -4.59 19.49 -12.48
CA ILE A 68 -3.40 18.67 -12.79
C ILE A 68 -2.45 19.35 -13.77
N LEU A 69 -2.93 19.72 -14.96
CA LEU A 69 -2.06 20.33 -15.98
C LEU A 69 -1.45 21.66 -15.51
N PRO A 70 -2.19 22.58 -14.87
CA PRO A 70 -1.60 23.76 -14.24
C PRO A 70 -0.51 23.42 -13.22
N MET A 71 -0.76 22.46 -12.32
CA MET A 71 0.21 22.05 -11.29
C MET A 71 1.48 21.47 -11.91
N GLN A 72 1.34 20.60 -12.92
CA GLN A 72 2.48 20.05 -13.65
C GLN A 72 3.28 21.15 -14.35
N SER A 73 2.61 22.09 -15.01
CA SER A 73 3.27 23.19 -15.72
C SER A 73 4.03 24.12 -14.77
N GLN A 74 3.43 24.45 -13.63
CA GLN A 74 4.11 25.21 -12.57
C GLN A 74 5.35 24.47 -12.08
N PHE A 75 5.24 23.17 -11.81
CA PHE A 75 6.36 22.41 -11.27
C PHE A 75 7.48 22.17 -12.32
N ILE A 76 7.14 22.04 -13.60
CA ILE A 76 8.13 22.06 -14.70
C ILE A 76 8.94 23.37 -14.65
N ASP A 77 8.27 24.52 -14.51
CA ASP A 77 8.94 25.81 -14.40
C ASP A 77 9.82 25.91 -13.14
N GLU A 78 9.36 25.34 -12.02
CA GLU A 78 10.18 25.22 -10.81
C GLU A 78 11.42 24.35 -11.03
N LEU A 79 11.33 23.24 -11.77
CA LEU A 79 12.46 22.35 -12.02
C LEU A 79 13.54 22.97 -12.92
N LYS A 80 13.19 23.90 -13.80
CA LYS A 80 14.15 24.58 -14.70
C LYS A 80 15.29 25.25 -13.95
N GLN A 81 15.09 25.66 -12.69
CA GLN A 81 16.13 26.29 -11.87
C GLN A 81 17.18 25.30 -11.32
N TYR A 82 16.90 23.99 -11.39
CA TYR A 82 17.72 22.93 -10.77
C TYR A 82 18.44 22.03 -11.77
N ILE A 83 18.25 22.25 -13.08
CA ILE A 83 18.89 21.49 -14.15
C ILE A 83 19.78 22.40 -15.02
N PRO A 84 20.75 21.85 -15.78
CA PRO A 84 21.57 22.64 -16.71
C PRO A 84 20.75 23.36 -17.78
N GLN A 85 21.21 24.50 -18.27
CA GLN A 85 20.51 25.28 -19.31
C GLN A 85 20.29 24.46 -20.59
N ASP A 86 21.26 23.66 -21.01
CA ASP A 86 21.11 22.78 -22.19
C ASP A 86 19.93 21.79 -22.01
N SER A 87 19.69 21.34 -20.79
CA SER A 87 18.56 20.47 -20.44
C SER A 87 17.25 21.26 -20.43
N VAL A 88 17.24 22.50 -19.92
CA VAL A 88 16.07 23.40 -20.01
C VAL A 88 15.66 23.58 -21.48
N ASP A 89 16.61 23.90 -22.35
CA ASP A 89 16.36 24.11 -23.78
C ASP A 89 15.84 22.83 -24.45
N LYS A 90 16.41 21.67 -24.10
CA LYS A 90 15.95 20.35 -24.56
C LYS A 90 14.49 20.11 -24.17
N TYR A 91 14.13 20.29 -22.90
CA TYR A 91 12.77 20.02 -22.43
C TYR A 91 11.74 21.05 -22.90
N GLN A 92 12.16 22.30 -23.09
CA GLN A 92 11.34 23.33 -23.75
C GLN A 92 11.01 22.94 -25.20
N GLN A 93 12.00 22.44 -25.95
CA GLN A 93 11.77 21.91 -27.29
C GLN A 93 10.79 20.72 -27.26
N TYR A 94 10.86 19.85 -26.26
CA TYR A 94 9.94 18.71 -26.13
C TYR A 94 8.49 19.17 -25.93
N LEU A 95 8.27 20.19 -25.09
CA LEU A 95 6.95 20.82 -24.88
C LEU A 95 6.40 21.42 -26.18
N GLU A 96 7.23 22.16 -26.93
CA GLU A 96 6.84 22.78 -28.20
C GLU A 96 6.50 21.73 -29.27
N ASP A 97 7.31 20.68 -29.38
CA ASP A 97 7.08 19.60 -30.34
C ASP A 97 5.79 18.84 -30.02
N PHE A 98 5.51 18.58 -28.74
CA PHE A 98 4.27 17.93 -28.31
C PHE A 98 3.04 18.84 -28.52
N ALA A 99 3.19 20.16 -28.30
CA ALA A 99 2.14 21.13 -28.56
C ALA A 99 1.74 21.19 -30.04
N ASN A 100 2.68 20.91 -30.96
CA ASN A 100 2.44 20.88 -32.40
C ASN A 100 1.95 19.53 -32.94
N TYR A 101 1.87 18.50 -32.10
CA TYR A 101 1.35 17.19 -32.50
C TYR A 101 -0.19 17.18 -32.56
N ASP A 102 -0.75 16.66 -33.66
CA ASP A 102 -2.20 16.57 -33.89
C ASP A 102 -2.84 15.46 -33.04
N LEU A 103 -4.08 15.67 -32.57
CA LEU A 103 -4.93 14.69 -31.87
C LEU A 103 -4.50 14.28 -30.45
N LYS A 104 -4.07 15.23 -29.61
CA LYS A 104 -3.82 14.97 -28.17
C LYS A 104 -5.08 15.07 -27.30
N THR A 105 -5.40 14.00 -26.59
CA THR A 105 -6.36 13.97 -25.47
C THR A 105 -5.81 14.69 -24.24
N GLU A 106 -6.67 15.03 -23.27
CA GLU A 106 -6.18 15.56 -21.99
C GLU A 106 -5.32 14.53 -21.25
N THR A 107 -5.70 13.25 -21.28
CA THR A 107 -4.91 12.15 -20.73
C THR A 107 -3.50 12.15 -21.31
N GLU A 108 -3.33 12.22 -22.63
CA GLU A 108 -1.99 12.24 -23.24
C GLU A 108 -1.15 13.44 -22.82
N LYS A 109 -1.76 14.61 -22.62
CA LYS A 109 -1.05 15.80 -22.10
C LYS A 109 -0.55 15.55 -20.68
N VAL A 110 -1.40 14.99 -19.82
CA VAL A 110 -1.07 14.69 -18.43
C VAL A 110 0.05 13.65 -18.36
N LEU A 111 -0.04 12.57 -19.15
CA LEU A 111 0.97 11.52 -19.20
C LEU A 111 2.31 12.01 -19.73
N PHE A 112 2.30 12.82 -20.79
CA PHE A 112 3.50 13.45 -21.30
C PHE A 112 4.18 14.33 -20.24
N GLN A 113 3.43 15.18 -19.54
CA GLN A 113 4.00 16.03 -18.49
C GLN A 113 4.50 15.21 -17.30
N ASN A 114 3.85 14.10 -16.93
CA ASN A 114 4.38 13.18 -15.91
C ASN A 114 5.73 12.58 -16.30
N ALA A 115 5.87 12.10 -17.55
CA ALA A 115 7.15 11.61 -18.06
C ALA A 115 8.22 12.70 -18.07
N LEU A 116 7.84 13.92 -18.44
CA LEU A 116 8.73 15.07 -18.48
C LEU A 116 9.22 15.46 -17.08
N LEU A 117 8.34 15.47 -16.08
CA LEU A 117 8.69 15.77 -14.69
C LEU A 117 9.73 14.80 -14.13
N ASN A 118 9.55 13.49 -14.35
CA ASN A 118 10.51 12.48 -13.91
C ASN A 118 11.85 12.63 -14.62
N ALA A 119 11.85 12.84 -15.94
CA ALA A 119 13.07 13.07 -16.71
C ALA A 119 13.83 14.33 -16.25
N MET A 120 13.11 15.41 -15.92
CA MET A 120 13.71 16.62 -15.36
C MET A 120 14.27 16.40 -13.96
N LEU A 121 13.57 15.67 -13.09
CA LEU A 121 14.05 15.36 -11.73
C LEU A 121 15.33 14.52 -11.73
N ASP A 122 15.42 13.53 -12.61
CA ASP A 122 16.59 12.64 -12.71
C ASP A 122 17.87 13.39 -13.13
N GLU A 123 17.73 14.57 -13.75
CA GLU A 123 18.84 15.46 -14.08
C GLU A 123 19.21 16.47 -12.99
N THR A 124 18.46 16.53 -11.90
CA THR A 124 18.79 17.36 -10.73
C THR A 124 19.83 16.70 -9.83
N ASP A 125 20.43 17.45 -8.91
CA ASP A 125 21.33 16.88 -7.91
C ASP A 125 20.57 15.99 -6.88
N GLN A 126 21.29 15.07 -6.24
CA GLN A 126 20.71 14.10 -5.30
C GLN A 126 19.88 14.75 -4.17
N LYS A 127 20.28 15.94 -3.69
CA LYS A 127 19.53 16.62 -2.61
C LYS A 127 18.19 17.14 -3.14
N THR A 128 18.16 17.62 -4.37
CA THR A 128 16.94 18.06 -5.05
C THR A 128 16.01 16.88 -5.35
N GLN A 129 16.56 15.75 -5.82
CA GLN A 129 15.80 14.51 -6.01
C GLN A 129 15.14 14.05 -4.70
N LEU A 130 15.93 13.90 -3.62
CA LEU A 130 15.43 13.48 -2.31
C LEU A 130 14.35 14.44 -1.75
N ARG A 131 14.43 15.73 -2.08
CA ARG A 131 13.44 16.71 -1.64
C ARG A 131 12.10 16.54 -2.35
N TYR A 132 12.09 16.39 -3.67
CA TYR A 132 10.86 16.53 -4.45
C TYR A 132 10.29 15.22 -4.99
N GLN A 133 11.10 14.16 -5.08
CA GLN A 133 10.64 12.86 -5.60
C GLN A 133 9.47 12.28 -4.80
N PRO A 134 9.39 12.37 -3.46
CA PRO A 134 8.22 11.89 -2.72
C PRO A 134 6.93 12.63 -3.12
N SER A 135 6.98 13.96 -3.19
CA SER A 135 5.83 14.79 -3.55
C SER A 135 5.35 14.55 -4.98
N VAL A 136 6.30 14.33 -5.89
CA VAL A 136 6.02 14.02 -7.30
C VAL A 136 5.40 12.65 -7.45
N ARG A 137 5.93 11.62 -6.75
CA ARG A 137 5.33 10.27 -6.74
C ARG A 137 3.91 10.31 -6.20
N LEU A 138 3.66 11.04 -5.09
CA LEU A 138 2.31 11.20 -4.52
C LEU A 138 1.36 11.91 -5.48
N PHE A 139 1.80 13.01 -6.10
CA PHE A 139 1.01 13.73 -7.10
C PHE A 139 0.66 12.84 -8.30
N GLN A 140 1.64 12.10 -8.81
CA GLN A 140 1.46 11.24 -9.98
C GLN A 140 0.55 10.04 -9.67
N HIS A 141 0.60 9.49 -8.45
CA HIS A 141 -0.35 8.47 -7.97
C HIS A 141 -1.80 8.98 -8.04
N HIS A 142 -2.10 10.16 -7.50
CA HIS A 142 -3.44 10.74 -7.57
C HIS A 142 -3.84 11.16 -8.99
N THR A 143 -2.88 11.60 -9.80
CA THR A 143 -3.09 11.89 -11.21
C THR A 143 -3.55 10.64 -11.96
N HIS A 144 -2.99 9.47 -11.65
CA HIS A 144 -3.39 8.19 -12.25
C HIS A 144 -4.85 7.82 -11.89
N LEU A 145 -5.32 8.14 -10.68
CA LEU A 145 -6.73 7.92 -10.29
C LEU A 145 -7.72 8.80 -11.08
N LEU A 146 -7.31 10.02 -11.43
CA LEU A 146 -8.14 10.97 -12.17
C LEU A 146 -8.08 10.75 -13.70
N PHE A 147 -6.96 10.21 -14.19
CA PHE A 147 -6.71 9.90 -15.59
C PHE A 147 -6.28 8.44 -15.74
N PRO A 148 -7.18 7.47 -15.50
CA PRO A 148 -6.84 6.05 -15.51
C PRO A 148 -6.38 5.60 -16.90
N ILE A 149 -5.31 4.82 -16.93
CA ILE A 149 -4.73 4.25 -18.15
C ILE A 149 -5.04 2.76 -18.12
N SER A 150 -5.81 2.20 -19.05
CA SER A 150 -6.01 0.73 -19.05
C SER A 150 -4.80 0.00 -19.63
N ARG A 151 -4.25 0.48 -20.75
CA ARG A 151 -3.04 -0.06 -21.38
C ARG A 151 -2.23 1.06 -22.00
N ILE A 152 -0.90 0.99 -21.91
CA ILE A 152 -0.03 1.94 -22.59
C ILE A 152 -0.19 1.88 -24.13
N ASP A 153 -0.55 0.70 -24.65
CA ASP A 153 -0.85 0.47 -26.08
C ASP A 153 -2.04 1.29 -26.59
N ASP A 154 -2.88 1.82 -25.70
CA ASP A 154 -4.02 2.69 -26.06
C ASP A 154 -3.55 4.09 -26.51
N PHE A 155 -2.28 4.44 -26.27
CA PHE A 155 -1.69 5.75 -26.57
C PHE A 155 -0.46 5.64 -27.50
N PRO A 156 -0.56 5.02 -28.68
CA PRO A 156 0.58 4.71 -29.54
C PRO A 156 1.34 5.96 -30.01
N VAL A 157 0.63 7.07 -30.19
CA VAL A 157 1.20 8.38 -30.54
C VAL A 157 2.12 8.90 -29.43
N LEU A 158 1.63 8.88 -28.19
CA LEU A 158 2.41 9.31 -27.03
C LEU A 158 3.62 8.40 -26.83
N THR A 159 3.44 7.08 -26.91
CA THR A 159 4.53 6.11 -26.74
C THR A 159 5.64 6.31 -27.77
N ASP A 160 5.30 6.48 -29.05
CA ASP A 160 6.28 6.77 -30.11
C ASP A 160 7.00 8.10 -29.89
N PHE A 161 6.26 9.13 -29.46
CA PHE A 161 6.82 10.44 -29.13
C PHE A 161 7.84 10.36 -27.98
N LEU A 162 7.46 9.73 -26.86
CA LEU A 162 8.33 9.55 -25.69
C LEU A 162 9.55 8.69 -26.01
N PHE A 163 9.36 7.62 -26.80
CA PHE A 163 10.45 6.74 -27.25
C PHE A 163 11.48 7.49 -28.10
N THR A 164 11.02 8.28 -29.08
CA THR A 164 11.89 9.09 -29.95
C THR A 164 12.69 10.14 -29.17
N ARG A 165 12.24 10.51 -27.96
CA ARG A 165 12.90 11.47 -27.06
C ARG A 165 13.66 10.83 -25.91
N SER A 166 13.76 9.50 -25.88
CA SER A 166 14.42 8.73 -24.83
C SER A 166 13.89 9.05 -23.42
N ILE A 167 12.59 9.39 -23.31
CA ILE A 167 11.93 9.64 -22.02
C ILE A 167 10.77 8.67 -21.76
N LEU A 168 10.64 7.62 -22.58
CA LEU A 168 9.62 6.59 -22.36
C LEU A 168 9.80 5.87 -21.02
N GLU A 169 11.05 5.61 -20.61
CA GLU A 169 11.37 4.99 -19.31
C GLU A 169 11.00 5.87 -18.10
N HIS A 170 10.81 7.17 -18.32
CA HIS A 170 10.42 8.13 -17.29
C HIS A 170 8.91 8.29 -17.19
N LEU A 171 8.14 7.73 -18.15
CA LEU A 171 6.70 7.66 -18.01
C LEU A 171 6.40 6.83 -16.77
N PRO A 172 5.72 7.38 -15.75
CA PRO A 172 5.35 6.60 -14.60
C PRO A 172 4.24 5.66 -15.04
N LEU A 173 4.65 4.48 -15.50
CA LEU A 173 3.78 3.33 -15.58
C LEU A 173 3.54 2.90 -14.13
N TYR A 174 2.64 3.62 -13.47
CA TYR A 174 1.68 2.92 -12.64
C TYR A 174 0.94 2.03 -13.63
N ILE A 175 1.47 0.84 -13.87
CA ILE A 175 0.66 -0.26 -14.34
C ILE A 175 -0.52 -0.20 -13.39
N PRO A 176 -1.76 -0.01 -13.88
CA PRO A 176 -2.89 -0.21 -13.01
C PRO A 176 -2.63 -1.58 -12.42
N ASP A 177 -2.45 -1.66 -11.10
CA ASP A 177 -2.92 -2.85 -10.44
C ASP A 177 -4.34 -2.98 -10.97
N THR A 178 -4.54 -3.96 -11.84
CA THR A 178 -5.86 -4.30 -12.32
C THR A 178 -6.64 -4.64 -11.06
N GLU A 179 -7.41 -3.68 -10.58
CA GLU A 179 -8.46 -3.83 -9.56
C GLU A 179 -8.08 -4.41 -8.18
N ASP A 180 -6.87 -4.22 -7.64
CA ASP A 180 -6.67 -4.46 -6.21
C ASP A 180 -5.76 -3.44 -5.55
N ASP A 181 -6.35 -2.38 -5.01
CA ASP A 181 -5.78 -1.75 -3.83
C ASP A 181 -5.93 -2.77 -2.69
N TYR A 182 -4.96 -3.68 -2.56
CA TYR A 182 -4.97 -4.73 -1.53
C TYR A 182 -5.31 -4.17 -0.15
N ILE A 183 -4.82 -2.96 0.18
CA ILE A 183 -5.13 -2.26 1.43
C ILE A 183 -6.62 -1.93 1.50
N GLN A 184 -7.22 -1.42 0.42
CA GLN A 184 -8.66 -1.22 0.33
C GLN A 184 -9.43 -2.54 0.44
N THR A 185 -9.00 -3.61 -0.24
CA THR A 185 -9.65 -4.93 -0.15
C THR A 185 -9.60 -5.49 1.27
N CYS A 186 -8.47 -5.32 1.96
CA CYS A 186 -8.35 -5.61 3.39
C CYS A 186 -9.35 -4.79 4.22
N ARG A 187 -9.45 -3.49 3.94
CA ARG A 187 -10.34 -2.56 4.65
C ARG A 187 -11.82 -2.93 4.44
N GLU A 188 -12.21 -3.29 3.22
CA GLU A 188 -13.55 -3.77 2.87
C GLU A 188 -13.91 -5.10 3.56
N ASN A 189 -12.89 -5.91 3.85
CA ASN A 189 -13.02 -7.15 4.61
C ASN A 189 -12.94 -6.94 6.14
N ASN A 190 -12.96 -5.68 6.62
CA ASN A 190 -12.83 -5.29 8.02
C ASN A 190 -11.53 -5.79 8.68
N VAL A 191 -10.47 -5.93 7.91
CA VAL A 191 -9.13 -6.20 8.43
C VAL A 191 -8.50 -4.86 8.83
N PRO A 192 -7.93 -4.72 10.05
CA PRO A 192 -7.19 -3.50 10.40
C PRO A 192 -6.01 -3.32 9.45
N ILE A 193 -5.76 -2.09 9.03
CA ILE A 193 -4.60 -1.75 8.19
C ILE A 193 -3.44 -1.38 9.12
N PRO A 194 -2.28 -2.04 8.99
CA PRO A 194 -1.16 -1.72 9.86
C PRO A 194 -0.67 -0.30 9.56
N PRO A 195 -0.17 0.44 10.57
CA PRO A 195 0.50 1.70 10.33
C PRO A 195 1.88 1.44 9.70
N ASP A 196 2.50 2.49 9.17
CA ASP A 196 3.84 2.43 8.58
C ASP A 196 4.86 1.83 9.55
N TRP A 197 5.83 1.12 9.00
CA TRP A 197 6.87 0.51 9.82
C TRP A 197 7.80 1.59 10.39
N GLY A 198 8.10 1.47 11.68
CA GLY A 198 8.82 2.49 12.45
C GLY A 198 7.95 3.65 12.97
N SER A 199 6.64 3.64 12.70
CA SER A 199 5.71 4.54 13.38
C SER A 199 5.61 4.23 14.88
N GLY A 200 5.30 5.25 15.68
CA GLY A 200 5.11 5.11 17.13
C GLY A 200 3.80 4.44 17.54
N ASP A 201 2.97 4.02 16.57
CA ASP A 201 1.68 3.35 16.80
C ASP A 201 1.86 1.84 17.06
N TRP A 202 3.03 1.28 16.70
CA TRP A 202 3.38 -0.10 17.01
C TRP A 202 3.74 -0.26 18.49
N ASN A 203 3.12 -1.25 19.14
CA ASN A 203 3.42 -1.60 20.51
C ASN A 203 4.42 -2.76 20.55
N TYR A 204 5.58 -2.53 21.16
CA TYR A 204 6.57 -3.58 21.39
C TYR A 204 6.09 -4.54 22.49
N MET A 205 6.03 -5.82 22.17
CA MET A 205 5.53 -6.88 23.03
C MET A 205 6.65 -7.70 23.70
N GLY A 206 7.90 -7.45 23.30
CA GLY A 206 9.07 -8.20 23.73
C GLY A 206 9.72 -8.98 22.60
N ASP A 207 10.80 -9.68 22.93
CA ASP A 207 11.52 -10.55 22.00
C ASP A 207 11.01 -11.98 22.09
N ALA A 208 11.02 -12.72 20.98
CA ALA A 208 10.78 -14.15 21.00
C ALA A 208 11.92 -14.86 21.74
N GLU A 209 11.65 -15.34 22.95
CA GLU A 209 12.65 -16.04 23.78
C GLU A 209 13.14 -17.34 23.14
N VAL A 210 12.28 -17.99 22.34
CA VAL A 210 12.72 -19.01 21.40
C VAL A 210 12.20 -18.70 20.02
N ASP A 211 13.15 -18.53 19.11
CA ASP A 211 12.85 -18.35 17.71
C ASP A 211 12.56 -19.72 17.06
N PHE A 212 11.27 -20.05 16.92
CA PHE A 212 10.82 -21.24 16.20
C PHE A 212 11.08 -21.15 14.68
N LEU A 213 11.49 -19.98 14.19
CA LEU A 213 11.91 -19.69 12.81
C LEU A 213 13.44 -19.61 12.66
N ARG A 214 14.22 -19.82 13.73
CA ARG A 214 15.69 -19.97 13.77
C ARG A 214 16.52 -18.73 13.37
N ASN A 215 16.08 -17.51 13.67
CA ASN A 215 16.89 -16.30 13.53
C ASN A 215 17.67 -16.00 14.82
N GLU A 216 18.57 -15.00 14.78
CA GLU A 216 19.33 -14.57 15.96
C GLU A 216 18.45 -13.85 16.98
N LEU A 217 17.55 -13.00 16.49
CA LEU A 217 16.58 -12.26 17.29
C LEU A 217 15.31 -12.04 16.47
N THR A 218 14.16 -12.33 17.06
CA THR A 218 12.84 -11.95 16.52
C THR A 218 12.15 -11.07 17.53
N GLU A 219 11.80 -9.85 17.14
CA GLU A 219 10.98 -8.98 17.99
C GLU A 219 9.51 -9.20 17.67
N ILE A 220 8.64 -8.85 18.62
CA ILE A 220 7.21 -9.00 18.48
C ILE A 220 6.57 -7.63 18.67
N TRP A 221 5.88 -7.18 17.65
CA TRP A 221 5.19 -5.90 17.64
C TRP A 221 3.72 -6.12 17.31
N ALA A 222 2.85 -5.41 18.00
CA ALA A 222 1.41 -5.52 17.83
C ALA A 222 0.77 -4.14 17.59
N TYR A 223 -0.31 -4.14 16.83
CA TYR A 223 -1.12 -2.96 16.59
C TYR A 223 -2.61 -3.34 16.57
N SER A 224 -3.44 -2.43 17.06
CA SER A 224 -4.90 -2.52 16.96
C SER A 224 -5.45 -1.16 16.53
N ASP A 225 -6.28 -1.15 15.50
CA ASP A 225 -7.03 0.04 15.10
C ASP A 225 -8.17 0.27 16.11
N PRO A 226 -8.29 1.46 16.72
CA PRO A 226 -9.37 1.74 17.69
C PRO A 226 -10.78 1.66 17.08
N ASN A 227 -10.90 1.72 15.75
CA ASN A 227 -12.18 1.72 15.02
C ASN A 227 -12.46 0.40 14.29
N VAL A 228 -11.47 -0.49 14.13
CA VAL A 228 -11.61 -1.75 13.40
C VAL A 228 -11.23 -2.92 14.31
N ALA A 229 -12.21 -3.77 14.61
CA ALA A 229 -12.01 -4.92 15.48
C ALA A 229 -11.09 -5.97 14.83
N GLY A 230 -9.91 -6.14 15.41
CA GLY A 230 -8.88 -7.02 14.90
C GLY A 230 -7.52 -6.72 15.51
N THR A 231 -6.48 -7.37 15.02
CA THR A 231 -5.10 -7.16 15.46
C THR A 231 -4.15 -7.33 14.30
N CYS A 232 -3.06 -6.56 14.30
CA CYS A 232 -1.90 -6.72 13.45
C CYS A 232 -0.71 -7.17 14.30
N ILE A 233 0.09 -8.10 13.78
CA ILE A 233 1.36 -8.53 14.38
C ILE A 233 2.46 -8.37 13.33
N ALA A 234 3.56 -7.77 13.72
CA ALA A 234 4.78 -7.64 12.93
C ALA A 234 5.95 -8.34 13.64
N LEU A 235 6.74 -9.10 12.87
CA LEU A 235 7.85 -9.90 13.37
C LEU A 235 9.16 -9.53 12.64
N PRO A 236 9.84 -8.43 12.99
CA PRO A 236 11.18 -8.14 12.48
C PRO A 236 12.15 -9.18 13.02
N ARG A 237 12.85 -9.83 12.09
CA ARG A 237 13.89 -10.81 12.35
C ARG A 237 15.22 -10.16 12.05
N LYS A 238 16.07 -10.10 13.07
CA LYS A 238 17.39 -9.48 12.99
C LYS A 238 18.47 -10.56 12.83
N GLU A 239 19.38 -10.31 11.91
CA GLU A 239 20.65 -11.02 11.75
C GLU A 239 21.78 -9.99 11.84
N SER A 240 22.75 -10.21 12.73
CA SER A 240 23.84 -9.26 12.99
C SER A 240 23.34 -7.83 13.29
N GLY A 241 22.18 -7.71 13.95
CA GLY A 241 21.54 -6.44 14.30
C GLY A 241 20.79 -5.74 13.16
N VAL A 242 20.68 -6.37 11.99
CA VAL A 242 19.96 -5.84 10.83
C VAL A 242 18.68 -6.64 10.61
N VAL A 243 17.55 -5.96 10.47
CA VAL A 243 16.28 -6.59 10.06
C VAL A 243 16.45 -7.16 8.66
N SER A 244 16.50 -8.49 8.56
CA SER A 244 16.64 -9.23 7.31
C SER A 244 15.29 -9.67 6.75
N LEU A 245 14.30 -9.88 7.62
CA LEU A 245 12.94 -10.25 7.26
C LEU A 245 11.93 -9.56 8.19
N LEU A 246 10.79 -9.14 7.67
CA LEU A 246 9.72 -8.56 8.48
C LEU A 246 8.36 -8.90 7.86
N GLY A 247 7.74 -9.96 8.40
CA GLY A 247 6.37 -10.30 8.06
C GLY A 247 5.39 -9.51 8.93
N ILE A 248 4.35 -8.97 8.31
CA ILE A 248 3.23 -8.33 8.98
C ILE A 248 1.95 -9.08 8.59
N ILE A 249 1.16 -9.45 9.59
CA ILE A 249 -0.13 -10.09 9.40
C ILE A 249 -1.18 -9.32 10.18
N CYS A 250 -2.29 -8.99 9.55
CA CYS A 250 -3.45 -8.41 10.21
C CYS A 250 -4.66 -9.30 10.04
N GLN A 251 -5.46 -9.43 11.09
CA GLN A 251 -6.67 -10.24 11.08
C GLN A 251 -7.86 -9.49 11.68
N SER A 252 -9.01 -9.56 11.01
CA SER A 252 -10.28 -9.14 11.58
C SER A 252 -10.75 -10.13 12.63
N SER A 253 -11.09 -9.64 13.82
CA SER A 253 -11.69 -10.50 14.85
C SER A 253 -13.15 -10.84 14.56
N THR A 254 -13.79 -10.15 13.61
CA THR A 254 -15.21 -10.36 13.28
C THR A 254 -15.43 -11.20 12.04
N THR A 255 -14.66 -10.96 10.98
CA THR A 255 -14.80 -11.67 9.70
C THR A 255 -13.85 -12.85 9.55
N GLY A 256 -12.80 -12.93 10.38
CA GLY A 256 -11.71 -13.89 10.22
C GLY A 256 -10.82 -13.61 9.01
N LYS A 257 -11.08 -12.56 8.23
CA LYS A 257 -10.26 -12.20 7.07
C LYS A 257 -8.88 -11.75 7.53
N ALA A 258 -7.85 -12.17 6.81
CA ALA A 258 -6.47 -11.86 7.14
C ALA A 258 -5.70 -11.34 5.93
N CYS A 259 -4.87 -10.33 6.16
CA CYS A 259 -4.01 -9.70 5.17
C CYS A 259 -2.54 -9.79 5.57
N PHE A 260 -1.67 -9.84 4.56
CA PHE A 260 -0.26 -10.18 4.70
C PHE A 260 0.61 -9.18 3.97
N TRP A 261 1.74 -8.84 4.58
CA TRP A 261 2.79 -8.05 3.98
C TRP A 261 4.16 -8.61 4.38
N ASP A 262 5.16 -8.35 3.54
CA ASP A 262 6.56 -8.65 3.85
C ASP A 262 7.45 -7.51 3.34
N ASN A 263 8.63 -7.32 3.91
CA ASN A 263 9.54 -6.21 3.62
C ASN A 263 10.24 -6.30 2.25
N LEU A 264 9.53 -6.68 1.19
CA LEU A 264 9.98 -6.57 -0.19
C LEU A 264 9.46 -5.25 -0.78
N SER A 265 10.32 -4.45 -1.36
CA SER A 265 9.89 -3.23 -2.06
C SER A 265 9.02 -3.57 -3.27
N LYS A 266 7.84 -2.95 -3.39
CA LYS A 266 7.01 -3.05 -4.60
C LYS A 266 7.72 -2.54 -5.86
N GLU A 267 8.65 -1.60 -5.70
CA GLU A 267 9.36 -0.96 -6.83
C GLU A 267 10.31 -1.94 -7.54
N ASN A 268 10.99 -2.80 -6.78
CA ASN A 268 12.06 -3.65 -7.35
C ASN A 268 12.07 -5.10 -6.85
N GLY A 269 11.17 -5.48 -5.96
CA GLY A 269 11.09 -6.82 -5.37
C GLY A 269 12.30 -7.19 -4.51
N LEU A 270 13.15 -6.22 -4.13
CA LEU A 270 14.28 -6.44 -3.24
C LEU A 270 13.85 -6.26 -1.79
N ARG A 271 14.53 -6.99 -0.90
CA ARG A 271 14.28 -6.87 0.53
C ARG A 271 14.77 -5.54 1.08
N ILE A 272 13.89 -4.84 1.77
CA ILE A 272 14.22 -3.63 2.51
C ILE A 272 14.79 -4.05 3.86
N THR A 273 16.08 -3.82 4.05
CA THR A 273 16.82 -4.18 5.27
C THR A 273 17.36 -2.94 5.96
N GLY A 274 17.43 -2.95 7.29
CA GLY A 274 17.96 -1.82 8.06
C GLY A 274 18.13 -2.14 9.54
N GLY A 275 18.68 -1.20 10.30
CA GLY A 275 18.83 -1.33 11.75
C GLY A 275 17.56 -0.90 12.49
N ASP A 276 17.73 -0.38 13.71
CA ASP A 276 16.64 0.11 14.55
C ASP A 276 15.94 1.37 13.98
N ASP A 277 16.55 2.02 12.99
CA ASP A 277 16.04 3.19 12.27
C ASP A 277 15.28 2.85 10.97
N LEU A 278 15.10 1.55 10.68
CA LEU A 278 14.37 1.10 9.50
C LEU A 278 12.92 1.58 9.53
N THR A 279 12.55 2.35 8.52
CA THR A 279 11.19 2.89 8.32
C THR A 279 10.78 2.75 6.86
N PHE A 280 9.50 2.49 6.61
CA PHE A 280 8.91 2.49 5.27
C PHE A 280 7.38 2.49 5.34
N ALA A 281 6.74 2.90 4.25
CA ALA A 281 5.29 2.88 4.14
C ALA A 281 4.77 1.47 3.86
N ILE A 282 3.63 1.09 4.44
CA ILE A 282 3.00 -0.22 4.16
C ILE A 282 2.58 -0.36 2.69
N GLU A 283 2.22 0.76 2.07
CA GLU A 283 1.84 0.80 0.66
C GLU A 283 3.00 0.53 -0.31
N ASP A 284 4.25 0.67 0.15
CA ASP A 284 5.46 0.51 -0.66
C ASP A 284 6.04 -0.91 -0.64
N ILE A 285 5.42 -1.83 0.12
CA ILE A 285 5.91 -3.21 0.27
C ILE A 285 4.98 -4.27 -0.30
N HIS A 286 5.53 -5.43 -0.66
CA HIS A 286 4.75 -6.54 -1.17
C HIS A 286 3.70 -7.01 -0.18
N ASN A 287 2.61 -7.51 -0.73
CA ASN A 287 1.43 -7.92 -0.01
C ASN A 287 0.92 -9.28 -0.49
N GLY A 288 -0.17 -9.76 0.11
CA GLY A 288 -0.74 -11.07 -0.20
C GLY A 288 -1.05 -11.34 -1.68
N ASP A 289 -1.18 -10.33 -2.54
CA ASP A 289 -1.42 -10.53 -3.98
C ASP A 289 -0.14 -10.80 -4.77
N ILE A 290 1.01 -10.30 -4.30
CA ILE A 290 2.26 -10.29 -5.08
C ILE A 290 3.45 -10.96 -4.38
N LEU A 291 3.28 -11.42 -3.13
CA LEU A 291 4.30 -12.21 -2.44
C LEU A 291 4.50 -13.56 -3.15
N ALA A 292 5.76 -13.90 -3.42
CA ALA A 292 6.11 -15.14 -4.12
C ALA A 292 5.99 -16.37 -3.21
N GLU A 293 6.17 -16.20 -1.90
CA GLU A 293 5.89 -17.23 -0.91
C GLU A 293 4.38 -17.48 -0.75
N ASN A 294 4.02 -18.65 -0.22
CA ASN A 294 2.66 -18.92 0.21
C ASN A 294 2.59 -18.93 1.74
N CYS A 295 2.21 -17.79 2.33
CA CYS A 295 2.11 -17.67 3.80
C CYS A 295 1.10 -18.65 4.41
N THR A 296 0.09 -19.06 3.64
CA THR A 296 -0.94 -20.01 4.08
C THR A 296 -0.41 -21.45 4.22
N GLU A 297 0.81 -21.74 3.75
CA GLU A 297 1.51 -22.99 4.03
C GLU A 297 1.82 -23.18 5.52
N CYS A 298 2.00 -22.10 6.25
CA CYS A 298 2.28 -22.14 7.69
C CYS A 298 1.11 -21.59 8.51
N HIS A 299 0.47 -20.52 8.04
CA HIS A 299 -0.63 -19.83 8.72
C HIS A 299 -1.96 -20.45 8.29
N ARG A 300 -2.53 -21.35 9.10
CA ARG A 300 -3.74 -22.14 8.80
C ARG A 300 -4.47 -22.55 10.09
N GLY A 301 -5.75 -22.87 9.97
CA GLY A 301 -6.59 -23.26 11.11
C GLY A 301 -7.59 -22.18 11.51
N SER A 302 -8.05 -22.21 12.76
CA SER A 302 -9.02 -21.21 13.29
C SER A 302 -8.50 -19.78 13.24
N ASN A 303 -7.21 -19.60 13.54
CA ASN A 303 -6.53 -18.32 13.66
C ASN A 303 -5.38 -18.24 12.66
N VAL A 304 -5.11 -17.04 12.11
CA VAL A 304 -3.97 -16.82 11.21
C VAL A 304 -2.65 -16.76 11.97
N PHE A 305 -2.66 -16.33 13.23
CA PHE A 305 -1.46 -16.15 14.02
C PHE A 305 -0.94 -17.49 14.59
N LEU A 306 0.39 -17.65 14.60
CA LEU A 306 1.06 -18.78 15.22
C LEU A 306 1.34 -18.45 16.69
N ILE A 307 0.32 -18.60 17.52
CA ILE A 307 0.40 -18.27 18.94
C ILE A 307 1.01 -19.42 19.73
N HIS A 308 1.98 -19.09 20.56
CA HIS A 308 2.64 -20.01 21.47
C HIS A 308 2.34 -19.59 22.90
N PRO A 309 1.46 -20.31 23.62
CA PRO A 309 1.02 -19.89 24.94
C PRO A 309 2.17 -19.73 25.93
N GLY A 310 2.06 -18.73 26.81
CA GLY A 310 3.10 -18.44 27.81
C GLY A 310 4.45 -18.00 27.23
N THR A 311 4.45 -17.46 26.00
CA THR A 311 5.59 -16.80 25.36
C THR A 311 5.21 -15.36 25.02
N ASN A 312 6.17 -14.52 24.62
CA ASN A 312 5.85 -13.15 24.19
C ASN A 312 4.98 -13.09 22.92
N LEU A 313 4.76 -14.21 22.21
CA LEU A 313 3.78 -14.29 21.10
C LEU A 313 2.35 -14.46 21.61
N ASP A 314 2.15 -14.91 22.85
CA ASP A 314 0.85 -14.98 23.50
C ASP A 314 0.44 -13.62 24.03
N ILE A 315 0.04 -12.76 23.09
CA ILE A 315 -0.41 -11.40 23.38
C ILE A 315 -1.92 -11.34 23.66
N SER A 316 -2.55 -12.48 23.92
CA SER A 316 -4.02 -12.63 24.04
C SER A 316 -4.61 -11.90 25.24
N ASP A 317 -3.80 -11.59 26.26
CA ASP A 317 -4.19 -10.76 27.41
C ASP A 317 -4.43 -9.29 27.03
N GLN A 318 -3.81 -8.83 25.94
CA GLN A 318 -3.83 -7.43 25.50
C GLN A 318 -4.59 -7.24 24.17
N TYR A 319 -4.63 -8.28 23.33
CA TYR A 319 -5.19 -8.23 21.98
C TYR A 319 -6.17 -9.36 21.72
N THR A 320 -7.16 -9.11 20.87
CA THR A 320 -8.11 -10.16 20.44
C THR A 320 -7.53 -10.91 19.25
N LEU A 321 -6.97 -12.08 19.52
CA LEU A 321 -6.33 -12.92 18.50
C LEU A 321 -7.27 -13.97 17.91
N GLU A 322 -8.29 -14.40 18.64
CA GLU A 322 -9.23 -15.40 18.17
C GLU A 322 -10.37 -14.75 17.37
N PRO A 323 -10.51 -15.07 16.07
CA PRO A 323 -11.59 -14.52 15.28
C PRO A 323 -12.93 -15.24 15.56
N ALA A 324 -14.04 -14.53 15.38
CA ALA A 324 -15.39 -15.09 15.49
C ALA A 324 -15.69 -16.11 14.37
N VAL A 325 -14.92 -16.07 13.28
CA VAL A 325 -15.03 -16.95 12.12
C VAL A 325 -13.64 -17.49 11.82
N ARG A 326 -13.54 -18.79 11.50
CA ARG A 326 -12.31 -19.43 11.05
C ARG A 326 -11.64 -18.60 9.95
N TYR A 327 -10.34 -18.39 10.09
CA TYR A 327 -9.68 -17.39 9.26
C TYR A 327 -9.77 -17.69 7.76
N THR A 328 -9.75 -16.66 6.92
CA THR A 328 -9.57 -16.81 5.46
C THR A 328 -8.60 -15.76 4.94
N PRO A 329 -7.59 -16.13 4.13
CA PRO A 329 -6.66 -15.16 3.56
C PRO A 329 -7.38 -14.25 2.57
N VAL A 330 -6.97 -12.98 2.53
CA VAL A 330 -7.25 -12.04 1.46
C VAL A 330 -6.06 -12.08 0.52
N SER A 331 -6.29 -12.53 -0.71
CA SER A 331 -5.30 -12.60 -1.78
C SER A 331 -5.99 -12.89 -3.12
N GLN A 332 -5.47 -12.34 -4.21
CA GLN A 332 -5.79 -12.73 -5.59
C GLN A 332 -5.13 -14.06 -5.99
N GLN A 333 -4.14 -14.52 -5.22
CA GLN A 333 -3.39 -15.73 -5.54
C GLN A 333 -4.23 -16.97 -5.19
N GLU A 334 -4.68 -17.72 -6.21
CA GLU A 334 -5.58 -18.87 -6.02
C GLU A 334 -5.04 -19.94 -5.06
N GLN A 335 -3.72 -20.09 -4.93
CA GLN A 335 -3.10 -21.05 -4.04
C GLN A 335 -3.09 -20.62 -2.55
N TRP A 336 -3.42 -19.37 -2.26
CA TRP A 336 -3.52 -18.86 -0.88
C TRP A 336 -4.88 -19.23 -0.31
N GLN A 337 -4.92 -20.28 0.51
CA GLN A 337 -6.16 -20.80 1.05
C GLN A 337 -5.96 -21.24 2.51
N ASN A 338 -7.03 -21.17 3.28
CA ASN A 338 -7.09 -21.85 4.57
C ASN A 338 -7.94 -23.13 4.41
N PRO A 339 -7.32 -24.26 4.00
CA PRO A 339 -8.05 -25.50 3.76
C PRO A 339 -8.83 -25.99 5.00
N PRO A 340 -9.83 -26.88 4.82
CA PRO A 340 -10.60 -27.45 5.94
C PRO A 340 -9.70 -28.09 7.01
N ALA A 341 -10.20 -28.24 8.23
CA ALA A 341 -9.43 -28.91 9.27
C ALA A 341 -9.09 -30.36 8.87
N HIS A 342 -7.86 -30.79 9.15
CA HIS A 342 -7.53 -32.22 9.14
C HIS A 342 -8.33 -32.93 10.25
N THR A 343 -8.40 -32.29 11.43
CA THR A 343 -9.20 -32.74 12.57
C THR A 343 -9.95 -31.57 13.16
N GLU A 344 -11.28 -31.62 13.08
CA GLU A 344 -12.19 -30.60 13.58
C GLU A 344 -12.09 -30.43 15.09
N LEU A 345 -12.27 -29.19 15.57
CA LEU A 345 -12.33 -28.91 17.00
C LEU A 345 -13.41 -29.76 17.69
N GLY A 346 -13.07 -30.34 18.84
CA GLY A 346 -13.88 -31.29 19.61
C GLY A 346 -13.67 -32.75 19.21
N THR A 347 -12.82 -33.06 18.23
CA THR A 347 -12.61 -34.44 17.76
C THR A 347 -11.21 -34.97 18.10
N GLY A 348 -11.13 -36.15 18.74
CA GLY A 348 -9.84 -36.77 19.09
C GLY A 348 -9.10 -36.09 20.27
N THR A 349 -7.82 -36.43 20.44
CA THR A 349 -7.04 -36.08 21.63
C THR A 349 -6.60 -34.62 21.62
N CYS A 350 -5.79 -34.20 20.64
CA CYS A 350 -5.31 -32.81 20.54
C CYS A 350 -6.44 -31.87 20.13
N ALA A 351 -7.30 -32.31 19.21
CA ALA A 351 -8.41 -31.50 18.74
C ALA A 351 -9.57 -31.37 19.72
N SER A 352 -9.51 -32.00 20.90
CA SER A 352 -10.44 -31.68 21.99
C SER A 352 -10.37 -30.21 22.44
N CYS A 353 -9.21 -29.56 22.26
CA CYS A 353 -8.98 -28.18 22.69
C CYS A 353 -8.67 -27.20 21.55
N HIS A 354 -8.05 -27.66 20.44
CA HIS A 354 -7.64 -26.80 19.32
C HIS A 354 -7.82 -27.50 17.98
N GLU A 355 -8.38 -26.83 16.96
CA GLU A 355 -8.48 -27.41 15.61
C GLU A 355 -7.08 -27.83 15.08
N ILE A 356 -6.98 -29.01 14.46
CA ILE A 356 -5.78 -29.38 13.70
C ILE A 356 -6.01 -28.98 12.26
N ALA A 357 -5.28 -27.95 11.82
CA ALA A 357 -5.34 -27.45 10.46
C ALA A 357 -4.95 -28.53 9.44
N ASP A 358 -5.37 -28.35 8.19
CA ASP A 358 -4.96 -29.26 7.11
C ASP A 358 -3.45 -29.41 7.02
N LEU A 359 -2.99 -30.59 6.64
CA LEU A 359 -1.57 -30.91 6.65
C LEU A 359 -0.88 -30.31 5.42
N SER A 360 0.19 -29.55 5.64
CA SER A 360 1.15 -29.17 4.62
C SER A 360 2.56 -29.46 5.09
N TYR A 361 3.50 -29.50 4.15
CA TYR A 361 4.90 -29.65 4.49
C TYR A 361 5.37 -28.55 5.46
N GLY A 362 5.03 -27.27 5.18
CA GLY A 362 5.39 -26.13 6.02
C GLY A 362 4.80 -26.22 7.43
N TYR A 363 3.48 -26.40 7.53
CA TYR A 363 2.78 -26.53 8.81
C TYR A 363 3.34 -27.70 9.63
N CYS A 364 3.49 -28.88 9.04
CA CYS A 364 3.93 -30.05 9.78
C CYS A 364 5.38 -29.95 10.26
N THR A 365 6.29 -29.60 9.36
CA THR A 365 7.74 -29.68 9.63
C THR A 365 8.27 -28.46 10.37
N LEU A 366 7.69 -27.28 10.15
CA LEU A 366 8.15 -26.03 10.76
C LEU A 366 7.29 -25.64 11.95
N VAL A 367 5.96 -25.63 11.80
CA VAL A 367 5.08 -25.11 12.85
C VAL A 367 4.82 -26.18 13.91
N LEU A 368 4.14 -27.27 13.55
CA LEU A 368 3.66 -28.27 14.50
C LEU A 368 4.81 -28.98 15.22
N THR A 369 5.86 -29.37 14.49
CA THR A 369 7.02 -30.07 15.09
C THR A 369 7.79 -29.19 16.07
N ASN A 370 8.02 -27.91 15.75
CA ASN A 370 8.71 -27.00 16.66
C ASN A 370 7.79 -26.66 17.84
N ALA A 371 6.51 -26.39 17.59
CA ALA A 371 5.53 -26.09 18.63
C ALA A 371 5.50 -27.19 19.71
N ALA A 372 5.30 -28.43 19.29
CA ALA A 372 5.16 -29.57 20.20
C ALA A 372 6.41 -29.88 21.05
N ASN A 373 7.59 -29.44 20.61
CA ASN A 373 8.86 -29.74 21.28
C ASN A 373 9.42 -28.60 22.09
N ILE A 374 9.08 -27.37 21.70
CA ILE A 374 9.78 -26.19 22.17
C ILE A 374 8.85 -25.29 22.96
N THR A 375 7.61 -25.11 22.52
CA THR A 375 6.76 -24.02 23.02
C THR A 375 5.39 -24.46 23.54
N MET A 376 4.91 -25.67 23.24
CA MET A 376 3.70 -26.22 23.85
C MET A 376 4.04 -26.95 25.15
N PRO A 377 3.29 -26.80 26.27
CA PRO A 377 2.24 -25.80 26.50
C PRO A 377 2.80 -24.39 26.75
N ASN A 378 4.05 -24.24 27.15
CA ASN A 378 4.80 -22.97 27.18
C ASN A 378 6.32 -23.22 27.12
N LEU A 379 7.11 -22.13 27.05
CA LEU A 379 8.57 -22.18 26.95
C LEU A 379 9.31 -22.63 28.21
N GLU A 380 8.79 -22.29 29.39
CA GLU A 380 9.42 -22.68 30.65
C GLU A 380 9.33 -24.20 30.87
N ASN A 381 8.26 -24.83 30.38
CA ASN A 381 7.99 -26.24 30.52
C ASN A 381 7.53 -26.84 29.18
N PRO A 382 8.44 -27.00 28.20
CA PRO A 382 8.10 -27.60 26.92
C PRO A 382 7.63 -29.05 27.12
N ALA A 383 6.61 -29.44 26.38
CA ALA A 383 5.94 -30.72 26.50
C ALA A 383 6.76 -31.88 25.95
N GLY A 384 7.64 -31.61 24.96
CA GLY A 384 8.49 -32.62 24.35
C GLY A 384 7.70 -33.78 23.72
N TRP A 385 6.56 -33.49 23.09
CA TRP A 385 5.65 -34.53 22.60
C TRP A 385 6.22 -35.35 21.44
N ASN A 386 7.18 -34.82 20.67
CA ASN A 386 7.77 -35.58 19.57
C ASN A 386 8.57 -36.76 20.13
N ASN A 387 8.18 -37.97 19.69
CA ASN A 387 8.69 -39.24 20.21
C ASN A 387 8.28 -39.57 21.66
N SER A 388 7.35 -38.81 22.26
CA SER A 388 6.71 -39.24 23.52
C SER A 388 5.85 -40.47 23.26
N HIS A 389 5.84 -41.39 24.24
CA HIS A 389 5.05 -42.61 24.19
C HIS A 389 3.67 -42.44 24.86
N ASP A 390 3.35 -41.24 25.36
CA ASP A 390 2.00 -40.93 25.85
C ASP A 390 0.99 -40.78 24.70
N ILE A 391 -0.30 -40.65 25.03
CA ILE A 391 -1.38 -40.58 24.03
C ILE A 391 -1.29 -39.34 23.12
N TYR A 392 -0.77 -38.22 23.64
CA TYR A 392 -0.60 -36.99 22.86
C TYR A 392 0.61 -37.09 21.93
N GLY A 393 1.73 -37.63 22.43
CA GLY A 393 2.93 -37.91 21.64
C GLY A 393 2.69 -38.91 20.52
N GLN A 394 1.93 -39.98 20.78
CA GLN A 394 1.53 -40.94 19.75
C GLN A 394 0.61 -40.30 18.68
N HIS A 395 -0.34 -39.47 19.09
CA HIS A 395 -1.24 -38.80 18.15
C HIS A 395 -0.47 -37.78 17.29
N LEU A 396 0.43 -37.01 17.89
CA LEU A 396 1.32 -36.10 17.17
C LEU A 396 2.23 -36.86 16.19
N ALA A 397 2.82 -37.98 16.60
CA ALA A 397 3.63 -38.81 15.72
C ALA A 397 2.84 -39.34 14.53
N GLN A 398 1.56 -39.70 14.74
CA GLN A 398 0.66 -40.08 13.65
C GLN A 398 0.42 -38.93 12.67
N ILE A 399 0.09 -37.72 13.17
CA ILE A 399 -0.09 -36.53 12.31
C ILE A 399 1.18 -36.26 11.51
N ILE A 400 2.35 -36.30 12.15
CA ILE A 400 3.65 -36.09 11.47
C ILE A 400 3.91 -37.17 10.42
N GLU A 401 3.50 -38.41 10.65
CA GLU A 401 3.62 -39.49 9.66
C GLU A 401 2.65 -39.29 8.49
N ASP A 402 1.42 -38.85 8.75
CA ASP A 402 0.44 -38.51 7.72
C ASP A 402 0.98 -37.39 6.82
N CYS A 403 1.77 -36.45 7.37
CA CYS A 403 2.47 -35.42 6.59
C CYS A 403 3.57 -35.95 5.64
N ARG A 404 4.02 -37.21 5.78
CA ARG A 404 5.06 -37.83 4.93
C ARG A 404 4.47 -38.63 3.76
N THR A 405 3.18 -38.94 3.81
CA THR A 405 2.46 -39.66 2.76
C THR A 405 1.35 -38.76 2.22
N PRO A 406 1.65 -37.95 1.17
CA PRO A 406 0.63 -37.11 0.54
C PRO A 406 -0.49 -37.92 -0.11
#